data_AF-A0A9P0PQC6-F1
#
_entry.id   AF-A0A9P0PQC6-F1
#
_cell.length_a   1.000
_cell.length_b   1.000
_cell.length_c   1.000
_cell.angle_alpha   90.00
_cell.angle_beta   90.00
_cell.angle_gamma   90.00
#
_symmetry.space_group_name_H-M   'P 1'
#
loop_
_entity.id
_entity.type
_entity.pdbx_description
1 polymer ?
#
loop_
_entity_poly.entity_id
_entity_poly.type
_entity_poly.pdbx_seq_one_letter_code
_entity_poly.pdbx_strand_id
1 'polypeptide(L)'
;MAICGPKCSLCGIIISVWGIIQLTLMGVFYYIGAVALAEDIPHVEFNGDIKELNQFYAKMDSGFQQNALNCWIAALLYLITLAFSAHQFWANNRSSLSV
;
A
#
# COMPACT_ATOMS: atom_id res chain seq x y z
N MET A 1 -1.89 13.37 25.50
CA MET A 1 -3.25 12.83 25.66
C MET A 1 -3.36 11.57 24.82
N ALA A 2 -3.47 10.40 25.47
CA ALA A 2 -3.65 9.13 24.77
C ALA A 2 -5.11 9.04 24.29
N ILE A 3 -5.33 9.17 22.99
CA ILE A 3 -6.68 9.20 22.38
C ILE A 3 -7.21 7.79 22.14
N CYS A 4 -6.35 6.76 22.13
CA CYS A 4 -6.71 5.37 21.86
C CYS A 4 -6.17 4.46 22.97
N GLY A 5 -7.03 3.58 23.53
CA GLY A 5 -6.63 2.64 24.57
C GLY A 5 -5.58 1.62 24.10
N PRO A 6 -4.83 0.98 25.04
CA PRO A 6 -3.67 0.12 24.74
C PRO A 6 -3.99 -1.02 23.76
N LYS A 7 -5.22 -1.53 23.78
CA LYS A 7 -5.68 -2.64 22.91
C LYS A 7 -5.90 -2.20 21.46
N CYS A 8 -6.40 -0.98 21.22
CA CYS A 8 -6.60 -0.46 19.86
C CYS A 8 -5.28 -0.03 19.20
N SER A 9 -4.34 0.52 19.99
CA SER A 9 -3.00 0.87 19.49
C SER A 9 -2.24 -0.37 18.98
N LEU A 10 -2.36 -1.50 19.69
CA LEU A 10 -1.70 -2.76 19.31
C LEU A 10 -2.28 -3.35 18.02
N CYS A 11 -3.60 -3.28 17.84
CA CYS A 11 -4.27 -3.66 16.59
C CYS A 11 -3.83 -2.76 15.41
N GLY A 12 -3.75 -1.45 15.64
CA GLY A 12 -3.30 -0.48 14.63
C GLY A 12 -1.88 -0.72 14.14
N ILE A 13 -0.96 -1.11 15.04
CA ILE A 13 0.42 -1.47 14.68
C ILE A 13 0.44 -2.73 13.81
N ILE A 14 -0.28 -3.80 14.20
CA ILE A 14 -0.30 -5.07 13.47
C ILE A 14 -0.84 -4.88 12.04
N ILE A 15 -1.98 -4.18 11.90
CA ILE A 15 -2.59 -3.92 10.59
C ILE A 15 -1.67 -3.04 9.74
N SER A 16 -0.99 -2.07 10.35
CA SER A 16 -0.08 -1.18 9.63
C SER A 16 1.17 -1.92 9.14
N VAL A 17 1.77 -2.80 9.95
CA VAL A 17 2.90 -3.66 9.52
C VAL A 17 2.48 -4.56 8.37
N TRP A 18 1.31 -5.21 8.49
CA TRP A 18 0.78 -6.08 7.44
C TRP A 18 0.54 -5.30 6.14
N GLY A 19 -0.11 -4.14 6.22
CA GLY A 19 -0.39 -3.27 5.09
C GLY A 19 0.87 -2.79 4.38
N ILE A 20 1.92 -2.40 5.13
CA ILE A 20 3.22 -2.00 4.54
C ILE A 20 3.81 -3.14 3.73
N ILE A 21 3.92 -4.34 4.32
CA ILE A 21 4.52 -5.50 3.63
C ILE A 21 3.76 -5.82 2.34
N GLN A 22 2.44 -5.89 2.41
CA GLN A 22 1.59 -6.23 1.27
C GLN A 22 1.64 -5.17 0.16
N LEU A 23 1.57 -3.89 0.50
CA LEU A 23 1.59 -2.79 -0.47
C LEU A 23 2.96 -2.57 -1.10
N THR A 24 4.04 -2.73 -0.32
CA THR A 24 5.40 -2.64 -0.87
C THR A 24 5.69 -3.79 -1.84
N LEU A 25 5.30 -5.03 -1.50
CA LEU A 25 5.44 -6.17 -2.41
C LEU A 25 4.63 -5.98 -3.70
N MET A 26 3.36 -5.56 -3.59
CA MET A 26 2.54 -5.23 -4.76
C MET A 26 3.18 -4.11 -5.60
N GLY A 27 3.67 -3.03 -4.97
CA GLY A 27 4.33 -1.94 -5.67
C GLY A 27 5.57 -2.39 -6.47
N VAL A 28 6.36 -3.31 -5.92
CA VAL A 28 7.50 -3.90 -6.65
C VAL A 28 7.01 -4.77 -7.82
N PHE A 29 5.97 -5.58 -7.61
CA PHE A 29 5.40 -6.41 -8.68
C PHE A 29 4.77 -5.58 -9.82
N TYR A 30 4.15 -4.44 -9.51
CA TYR A 30 3.68 -3.48 -10.51
C TYR A 30 4.86 -2.80 -11.23
N TYR A 31 5.95 -2.47 -10.53
CA TYR A 31 7.12 -1.82 -11.15
C TYR A 31 7.84 -2.73 -12.16
N ILE A 32 7.90 -4.04 -11.91
CA ILE A 32 8.49 -5.00 -12.85
C ILE A 32 7.54 -5.41 -13.99
N GLY A 33 6.29 -4.92 -14.00
CA GLY A 33 5.30 -5.28 -15.01
C GLY A 33 4.88 -6.75 -14.96
N ALA A 34 4.66 -7.30 -13.76
CA ALA A 34 4.30 -8.70 -13.61
C ALA A 34 2.96 -9.04 -14.31
N VAL A 35 2.98 -10.03 -15.20
CA VAL A 35 1.80 -10.47 -15.98
C VAL A 35 0.64 -10.93 -15.09
N ALA A 36 0.95 -11.47 -13.90
CA ALA A 36 -0.06 -11.89 -12.91
C ALA A 36 -0.97 -10.74 -12.44
N LEU A 37 -0.57 -9.49 -12.66
CA LEU A 37 -1.24 -8.30 -12.16
C LEU A 37 -1.77 -7.41 -13.31
N ALA A 38 -1.70 -7.91 -14.55
CA ALA A 38 -2.23 -7.24 -15.73
C ALA A 38 -3.77 -7.13 -15.69
N GLU A 39 -4.46 -8.05 -15.01
CA GLU A 39 -5.92 -8.05 -14.86
C GLU A 39 -6.43 -6.92 -13.94
N ASP A 40 -5.59 -6.45 -13.00
CA ASP A 40 -5.94 -5.37 -12.07
C ASP A 40 -5.81 -3.97 -12.69
N ILE A 41 -5.36 -3.85 -13.96
CA ILE A 41 -5.25 -2.55 -14.63
C ILE A 41 -6.62 -2.15 -15.20
N PRO A 42 -7.25 -1.07 -14.70
CA PRO A 42 -8.54 -0.65 -15.21
C PRO A 42 -8.42 -0.14 -16.66
N HIS A 43 -9.40 -0.51 -17.49
CA HIS A 43 -9.68 0.11 -18.80
C HIS A 43 -8.72 -0.26 -19.93
N VAL A 44 -8.09 -1.44 -19.89
CA VAL A 44 -7.37 -1.98 -21.04
C VAL A 44 -8.18 -3.08 -21.71
N GLU A 45 -9.28 -2.71 -22.38
CA GLU A 45 -10.05 -3.65 -23.19
C GLU A 45 -9.36 -3.87 -24.54
N PHE A 46 -8.88 -5.10 -24.78
CA PHE A 46 -8.31 -5.49 -26.06
C PHE A 46 -9.43 -5.93 -27.01
N ASN A 47 -9.79 -5.09 -27.97
CA ASN A 47 -10.87 -5.38 -28.93
C ASN A 47 -10.48 -6.38 -30.05
N GLY A 48 -9.34 -7.07 -29.95
CA GLY A 48 -8.96 -8.14 -30.89
C GLY A 48 -8.27 -7.67 -32.18
N ASP A 49 -8.08 -6.36 -32.39
CA ASP A 49 -7.44 -5.80 -33.57
C ASP A 49 -5.90 -5.73 -33.43
N ILE A 50 -5.18 -6.41 -34.32
CA ILE A 50 -3.71 -6.51 -34.30
C ILE A 50 -3.04 -5.15 -34.54
N LYS A 51 -3.72 -4.20 -35.18
CA LYS A 51 -3.20 -2.85 -35.46
C LYS A 51 -3.04 -1.98 -34.20
N GLU A 52 -3.75 -2.30 -33.12
CA GLU A 52 -3.66 -1.55 -31.85
C GLU A 52 -2.76 -2.23 -30.80
N LEU A 53 -2.13 -3.36 -31.12
CA LEU A 53 -1.31 -4.13 -30.18
C LEU A 53 -0.21 -3.28 -29.52
N ASN A 54 0.47 -2.42 -30.27
CA ASN A 54 1.48 -1.50 -29.73
C ASN A 54 0.88 -0.43 -28.80
N GLN A 55 -0.31 0.08 -29.12
CA GLN A 55 -1.00 1.07 -28.28
C GLN A 55 -1.53 0.42 -27.00
N PHE A 56 -1.93 -0.86 -27.07
CA PHE A 56 -2.29 -1.68 -25.93
C PHE A 56 -1.12 -1.85 -24.96
N TYR A 57 0.06 -2.26 -25.44
CA TYR A 57 1.25 -2.40 -24.58
C TYR A 57 1.67 -1.07 -23.96
N ALA A 58 1.63 0.03 -24.72
CA ALA A 58 1.94 1.36 -24.19
C ALA A 58 0.96 1.81 -23.10
N LYS A 59 -0.35 1.54 -23.27
CA LYS A 59 -1.36 1.81 -22.24
C LYS A 59 -1.16 0.92 -21.01
N MET A 60 -0.87 -0.37 -21.19
CA MET A 60 -0.60 -1.28 -20.08
C MET A 60 0.60 -0.82 -19.25
N ASP A 61 1.72 -0.47 -19.89
CA ASP A 61 2.91 0.03 -19.20
C ASP A 61 2.60 1.28 -18.37
N SER A 62 1.83 2.21 -18.93
CA SER A 62 1.39 3.40 -18.19
C SER A 62 0.48 3.08 -17.00
N GLY A 63 -0.39 2.08 -17.12
CA GLY A 63 -1.26 1.60 -16.05
C GLY A 63 -0.48 0.92 -14.91
N PHE A 64 0.51 0.10 -15.26
CA PHE A 64 1.43 -0.51 -14.29
C PHE A 64 2.16 0.56 -13.46
N GLN A 65 2.70 1.59 -14.12
CA GLN A 65 3.40 2.69 -13.44
C GLN A 65 2.47 3.49 -12.52
N GLN A 66 1.24 3.78 -12.96
CA GLN A 66 0.26 4.49 -12.12
C GLN A 66 -0.14 3.68 -10.87
N ASN A 67 -0.43 2.38 -11.03
CA ASN A 67 -0.77 1.52 -9.90
C ASN A 67 0.42 1.33 -8.95
N ALA A 68 1.64 1.18 -9.47
CA ALA A 68 2.85 1.14 -8.65
C ALA A 68 3.01 2.39 -7.77
N LEU A 69 2.82 3.58 -8.35
CA LEU A 69 2.87 4.85 -7.63
C LEU A 69 1.79 4.94 -6.55
N ASN A 70 0.56 4.53 -6.85
CA ASN A 70 -0.53 4.51 -5.88
C ASN A 70 -0.23 3.57 -4.69
N CYS A 71 0.30 2.37 -4.97
CA CYS A 71 0.72 1.42 -3.93
C CYS A 71 1.86 1.97 -3.07
N TRP A 72 2.83 2.67 -3.67
CA TRP A 72 3.93 3.31 -2.95
C TRP A 72 3.44 4.44 -2.03
N ILE A 73 2.54 5.30 -2.52
CA ILE A 73 1.93 6.37 -1.71
C ILE A 73 1.15 5.76 -0.55
N ALA A 74 0.35 4.71 -0.80
CA ALA A 74 -0.37 4.01 0.25
C ALA A 74 0.57 3.41 1.30
N ALA A 75 1.67 2.76 0.88
CA ALA A 75 2.66 2.22 1.80
C ALA A 75 3.29 3.31 2.69
N LEU A 76 3.56 4.50 2.13
CA LEU A 76 4.04 5.65 2.90
C LEU A 76 3.01 6.14 3.93
N LEU A 77 1.72 6.17 3.58
CA LEU A 77 0.65 6.52 4.53
C LEU A 77 0.58 5.52 5.69
N TYR A 78 0.72 4.22 5.42
CA TYR A 78 0.77 3.20 6.47
C TYR A 78 2.03 3.30 7.35
N LEU A 79 3.16 3.77 6.81
CA LEU A 79 4.35 4.07 7.60
C LEU A 79 4.09 5.24 8.57
N ILE A 80 3.40 6.28 8.13
CA ILE A 80 3.06 7.43 8.98
C ILE A 80 2.10 7.03 10.09
N THR A 81 1.07 6.23 9.79
CA THR A 81 0.13 5.74 10.81
C THR A 81 0.81 4.79 11.80
N LEU A 82 1.77 3.97 11.35
CA LEU A 82 2.61 3.15 12.22
C LEU A 82 3.46 4.02 13.16
N ALA A 83 4.12 5.06 12.66
CA ALA A 83 4.90 5.98 13.48
C ALA A 83 4.03 6.69 14.52
N PHE A 84 2.84 7.14 14.14
CA PHE A 84 1.90 7.79 15.06
C PHE A 84 1.38 6.82 16.13
N SER A 85 0.98 5.60 15.74
CA SER A 85 0.51 4.58 16.68
C SER A 85 1.61 4.08 17.62
N ALA A 86 2.86 3.96 17.15
CA ALA A 86 4.02 3.66 17.98
C ALA A 86 4.32 4.78 18.99
N HIS A 87 4.23 6.04 18.58
CA HIS A 87 4.38 7.19 19.48
C HIS A 87 3.28 7.20 20.56
N GLN A 88 2.03 6.92 20.19
CA GLN A 88 0.92 6.76 21.13
C GLN A 88 1.13 5.59 22.10
N PHE A 89 1.64 4.45 21.61
CA PHE A 89 1.97 3.29 22.44
C PHE A 89 3.05 3.61 23.48
N TRP A 90 4.13 4.28 23.06
CA TRP A 90 5.21 4.69 23.96
C TRP A 90 4.72 5.66 25.04
N ALA A 91 3.94 6.67 24.66
CA ALA A 91 3.35 7.62 25.61
C ALA A 91 2.41 6.93 26.62
N ASN A 92 1.61 5.96 26.16
CA ASN A 92 0.67 5.22 27.01
C ASN A 92 1.37 4.23 27.97
N ASN A 93 2.47 3.61 27.53
CA ASN A 93 3.28 2.72 28.39
C ASN A 93 3.95 3.51 29.52
N ARG A 94 4.44 4.73 29.24
CA ARG A 94 5.06 5.60 30.26
C ARG A 94 4.08 6.05 31.34
N SER A 95 2.83 6.34 30.98
CA SER A 95 1.79 6.67 31.96
C SER A 95 1.33 5.46 32.78
N SER A 96 1.39 4.25 32.23
CA SER A 96 1.03 3.02 32.98
C SER A 96 2.12 2.57 33.97
N LEU A 97 3.39 2.95 33.74
CA LEU A 97 4.54 2.68 34.63
C LEU A 97 4.69 3.70 35.77
N SER A 98 3.89 4.78 35.76
CA SER A 98 3.91 5.86 36.76
C SER A 98 2.98 5.60 37.96
N VAL A 99 2.67 4.34 38.25
CA VAL A 99 1.99 3.91 39.49
C VAL A 99 3.05 3.44 40.48
#